data_AF-A0A0L7MH01-F1
#
_entry.id   AF-A0A0L7MH01-F1
#
_cell.length_a   1.000
_cell.length_b   1.000
_cell.length_c   1.000
_cell.angle_alpha   90.00
_cell.angle_beta   90.00
_cell.angle_gamma   90.00
#
_symmetry.space_group_name_H-M   'P 1'
#
loop_
_entity.id
_entity.type
_entity.pdbx_description
1 polymer ?
#
loop_
_entity_poly.entity_id
_entity_poly.type
_entity_poly.pdbx_seq_one_letter_code
_entity_poly.pdbx_strand_id
1 'polypeptide(L)'
;MRTKAIAFLLASIAFSAMSEKAIAHNASVVAAEVKKAASDALQVHQKRGVSGLKNAVSECWMVPRDYCLYLDSASRRIAVGATYAGIVLDEYFYTASVSKRGHAWLSSNGRGQVANDQYLQTVDQMMVRALVIQRDKMIEDEP
;
A
#
# COMPACT_ATOMS: atom_id res chain seq x y z
N MET A 1 45.69 9.65 48.43
CA MET A 1 44.34 9.19 48.01
C MET A 1 44.31 9.16 46.49
N ARG A 2 44.13 7.98 45.87
CA ARG A 2 44.14 7.79 44.41
C ARG A 2 42.85 7.05 43.99
N THR A 3 42.19 7.62 42.98
CA THR A 3 41.01 7.17 42.21
C THR A 3 41.18 5.80 41.56
N LYS A 4 40.06 5.04 41.38
CA LYS A 4 39.63 4.25 40.17
C LYS A 4 38.14 3.87 40.33
N ALA A 5 37.20 4.52 39.65
CA ALA A 5 36.71 4.27 38.28
C ALA A 5 35.80 3.02 38.18
N ILE A 6 34.49 3.27 38.10
CA ILE A 6 33.42 2.31 37.78
C ILE A 6 33.51 2.00 36.29
N ALA A 7 33.75 0.73 35.96
CA ALA A 7 33.68 0.23 34.60
C ALA A 7 32.66 -0.92 34.56
N PHE A 8 31.46 -0.64 34.07
CA PHE A 8 30.60 -1.64 33.44
C PHE A 8 30.02 -1.00 32.19
N LEU A 9 30.80 -1.11 31.11
CA LEU A 9 30.43 -0.73 29.77
C LEU A 9 29.41 -1.74 29.22
N LEU A 10 28.31 -1.16 28.74
CA LEU A 10 27.31 -1.70 27.84
C LEU A 10 27.87 -2.73 26.84
N ALA A 11 27.65 -4.01 27.12
CA ALA A 11 27.80 -5.06 26.14
C ALA A 11 26.39 -5.49 25.70
N SER A 12 25.98 -5.07 24.50
CA SER A 12 25.12 -5.80 23.55
C SER A 12 24.26 -4.86 22.70
N ILE A 13 24.87 -4.20 21.71
CA ILE A 13 24.15 -3.79 20.50
C ILE A 13 25.06 -4.10 19.31
N ALA A 14 24.95 -5.32 18.79
CA ALA A 14 25.56 -5.69 17.52
C ALA A 14 24.66 -6.69 16.78
N PHE A 15 23.41 -6.31 16.49
CA PHE A 15 22.56 -7.04 15.54
C PHE A 15 21.58 -6.16 14.73
N SER A 16 21.66 -4.83 14.80
CA SER A 16 20.67 -3.92 14.16
C SER A 16 20.99 -3.58 12.69
N ALA A 17 22.25 -3.58 12.27
CA ALA A 17 22.63 -3.03 10.96
C ALA A 17 22.26 -3.89 9.74
N MET A 18 22.08 -5.21 9.91
CA MET A 18 21.66 -6.09 8.80
C MET A 18 20.13 -6.13 8.63
N SER A 19 19.38 -6.03 9.73
CA SER A 19 17.91 -6.03 9.72
C SER A 19 17.36 -4.77 9.04
N GLU A 20 17.93 -3.60 9.35
CA GLU A 20 17.48 -2.32 8.79
C GLU A 20 17.61 -2.24 7.27
N LYS A 21 18.67 -2.77 6.68
CA LYS A 21 18.86 -2.78 5.22
C LYS A 21 17.86 -3.70 4.51
N ALA A 22 17.58 -4.88 5.08
CA ALA A 22 16.59 -5.80 4.52
C ALA A 22 15.16 -5.25 4.65
N ILE A 23 14.84 -4.62 5.78
CA ILE A 23 13.55 -3.94 6.01
C ILE A 23 13.39 -2.74 5.06
N ALA A 24 14.44 -1.94 4.87
CA ALA A 24 14.43 -0.81 3.95
C ALA A 24 14.30 -1.23 2.49
N HIS A 25 14.95 -2.33 2.09
CA HIS A 25 14.81 -2.91 0.74
C HIS A 25 13.39 -3.43 0.50
N ASN A 26 12.80 -4.12 1.46
CA ASN A 26 11.39 -4.54 1.36
C ASN A 26 10.44 -3.34 1.29
N ALA A 27 10.68 -2.28 2.06
CA ALA A 27 9.87 -1.06 2.01
C ALA A 27 9.98 -0.32 0.66
N SER A 28 11.17 -0.30 0.04
CA SER A 28 11.35 0.35 -1.26
C SER A 28 10.67 -0.42 -2.40
N VAL A 29 10.68 -1.76 -2.36
CA VAL A 29 9.95 -2.62 -3.29
C VAL A 29 8.44 -2.41 -3.16
N VAL A 30 7.91 -2.44 -1.93
CA VAL A 30 6.49 -2.15 -1.66
C VAL A 30 6.10 -0.76 -2.18
N ALA A 31 6.92 0.25 -1.91
CA ALA A 31 6.65 1.61 -2.38
C ALA A 31 6.65 1.72 -3.92
N ALA A 32 7.53 1.00 -4.61
CA ALA A 32 7.56 0.97 -6.08
C ALA A 32 6.29 0.31 -6.65
N GLU A 33 5.88 -0.83 -6.09
CA GLU A 33 4.67 -1.54 -6.50
C GLU A 33 3.39 -0.73 -6.19
N VAL A 34 3.35 -0.03 -5.05
CA VAL A 34 2.26 0.92 -4.72
C VAL A 34 2.18 2.06 -5.72
N LYS A 35 3.32 2.66 -6.09
CA LYS A 35 3.36 3.72 -7.13
C LYS A 35 2.89 3.21 -8.48
N LYS A 36 3.28 1.98 -8.84
CA LYS A 36 2.84 1.32 -10.06
C LYS A 36 1.33 1.09 -10.04
N ALA A 37 0.80 0.50 -8.96
CA ALA A 37 -0.63 0.27 -8.79
C ALA A 37 -1.46 1.58 -8.84
N ALA A 38 -0.95 2.66 -8.24
CA ALA A 38 -1.57 3.98 -8.33
C ALA A 38 -1.64 4.49 -9.77
N SER A 39 -0.55 4.38 -10.53
CA SER A 39 -0.50 4.79 -11.94
C SER A 39 -1.43 3.94 -12.80
N ASP A 40 -1.37 2.61 -12.66
CA ASP A 40 -2.19 1.67 -13.43
C ASP A 40 -3.69 1.90 -13.15
N ALA A 41 -4.07 2.10 -11.88
CA ALA A 41 -5.45 2.40 -11.51
C ALA A 41 -5.93 3.74 -12.09
N LEU A 42 -5.12 4.81 -12.03
CA LEU A 42 -5.46 6.09 -12.65
C LEU A 42 -5.67 5.95 -14.16
N GLN A 43 -4.78 5.25 -14.87
CA GLN A 43 -4.91 5.00 -16.30
C GLN A 43 -6.17 4.20 -16.63
N VAL A 44 -6.49 3.17 -15.84
CA VAL A 44 -7.72 2.39 -16.01
C VAL A 44 -8.95 3.28 -15.80
N HIS A 45 -8.96 4.10 -14.75
CA HIS A 45 -10.06 5.01 -14.46
C HIS A 45 -10.29 6.02 -15.58
N GLN A 46 -9.23 6.63 -16.10
CA GLN A 46 -9.32 7.58 -17.22
C GLN A 46 -9.90 6.93 -18.48
N LYS A 47 -9.49 5.69 -18.79
CA LYS A 47 -9.91 5.00 -20.02
C LYS A 47 -11.29 4.34 -19.91
N ARG A 48 -11.66 3.86 -18.73
CA ARG A 48 -12.80 2.93 -18.55
C ARG A 48 -13.67 3.24 -17.33
N GLY A 49 -13.42 4.34 -16.62
CA GLY A 49 -14.18 4.76 -15.45
C GLY A 49 -14.09 3.78 -14.27
N VAL A 50 -15.04 3.91 -13.33
CA VAL A 50 -15.10 3.08 -12.12
C VAL A 50 -15.41 1.60 -12.44
N SER A 51 -16.20 1.33 -13.48
CA SER A 51 -16.44 -0.05 -13.94
C SER A 51 -15.16 -0.72 -14.44
N GLY A 52 -14.29 0.02 -15.12
CA GLY A 52 -12.96 -0.44 -15.52
C GLY A 52 -12.08 -0.84 -14.33
N LEU A 53 -12.10 -0.04 -13.25
CA LEU A 53 -11.38 -0.35 -12.02
C LEU A 53 -11.88 -1.67 -11.41
N LYS A 54 -13.20 -1.88 -11.36
CA LYS A 54 -13.79 -3.09 -10.80
C LYS A 54 -13.33 -4.32 -11.56
N ASN A 55 -13.35 -4.27 -12.89
CA ASN A 55 -12.90 -5.37 -13.74
C ASN A 55 -11.41 -5.65 -13.51
N ALA A 56 -10.56 -4.62 -13.52
CA ALA A 56 -9.12 -4.77 -13.32
C ALA A 56 -8.77 -5.39 -11.95
N VAL A 57 -9.44 -4.96 -10.88
CA VAL A 57 -9.24 -5.52 -9.54
C VAL A 57 -9.75 -6.96 -9.47
N SER A 58 -10.93 -7.24 -10.03
CA SER A 58 -11.50 -8.59 -10.07
C SER A 58 -10.61 -9.57 -10.83
N GLU A 59 -10.11 -9.17 -12.00
CA GLU A 59 -9.17 -9.97 -12.80
C GLU A 59 -7.85 -10.19 -12.04
N CYS A 60 -7.32 -9.17 -11.36
CA CYS A 60 -6.11 -9.33 -10.56
C CYS A 60 -6.30 -10.41 -9.48
N TRP A 61 -7.42 -10.38 -8.76
CA TRP A 61 -7.72 -11.34 -7.70
C TRP A 61 -7.99 -12.77 -8.20
N MET A 62 -8.10 -13.02 -9.51
CA MET A 62 -8.09 -14.39 -10.04
C MET A 62 -6.73 -15.07 -9.86
N VAL A 63 -5.65 -14.29 -9.77
CA VAL A 63 -4.29 -14.78 -9.44
C VAL A 63 -3.72 -13.88 -8.32
N PRO A 64 -4.14 -14.13 -7.06
CA PRO A 64 -3.82 -13.28 -5.91
C PRO A 64 -2.31 -13.08 -5.71
N ARG A 65 -1.92 -11.82 -5.50
CA ARG A 65 -0.56 -11.38 -5.19
C ARG A 65 -0.60 -10.02 -4.49
N ASP A 66 0.49 -9.61 -3.85
CA ASP A 66 0.59 -8.32 -3.14
C ASP A 66 0.20 -7.13 -4.02
N TYR A 67 0.59 -7.15 -5.31
CA TYR A 67 0.20 -6.12 -6.26
C TYR A 67 -1.33 -5.94 -6.38
N CYS A 68 -2.12 -7.02 -6.25
CA CYS A 68 -3.59 -6.92 -6.30
C CYS A 68 -4.16 -6.18 -5.09
N LEU A 69 -3.53 -6.34 -3.91
CA LEU A 69 -3.89 -5.58 -2.72
C LEU A 69 -3.63 -4.08 -2.93
N TYR A 70 -2.51 -3.72 -3.57
CA TYR A 70 -2.20 -2.32 -3.89
C TYR A 70 -3.17 -1.77 -4.95
N LEU A 71 -3.45 -2.54 -6.02
CA LEU A 71 -4.39 -2.14 -7.07
C LEU A 71 -5.81 -1.94 -6.51
N ASP A 72 -6.26 -2.81 -5.62
CA ASP A 72 -7.56 -2.71 -4.94
C ASP A 72 -7.64 -1.46 -4.06
N SER A 73 -6.59 -1.18 -3.27
CA SER A 73 -6.48 0.05 -2.47
C SER A 73 -6.53 1.31 -3.33
N ALA A 74 -5.75 1.36 -4.43
CA ALA A 74 -5.75 2.48 -5.37
C ALA A 74 -7.13 2.69 -6.00
N SER A 75 -7.71 1.61 -6.52
CA SER A 75 -9.00 1.60 -7.22
C SER A 75 -10.14 2.05 -6.31
N ARG A 76 -10.17 1.58 -5.05
CA ARG A 76 -11.13 2.03 -4.05
C ARG A 76 -11.02 3.53 -3.81
N ARG A 77 -9.81 4.06 -3.62
CA ARG A 77 -9.60 5.49 -3.37
C ARG A 77 -10.09 6.34 -4.53
N ILE A 78 -9.82 5.91 -5.76
CA ILE A 78 -10.32 6.59 -6.96
C ILE A 78 -11.86 6.49 -7.06
N ALA A 79 -12.44 5.31 -6.82
CA ALA A 79 -13.88 5.11 -6.85
C ALA A 79 -14.61 5.94 -5.78
N VAL A 80 -14.05 6.03 -4.56
CA VAL A 80 -14.55 6.93 -3.50
C VAL A 80 -14.39 8.40 -3.93
N GLY A 81 -13.28 8.77 -4.55
CA GLY A 81 -13.10 10.11 -5.11
C GLY A 81 -14.15 10.46 -6.16
N ALA A 82 -14.56 9.50 -6.99
CA ALA A 82 -15.58 9.70 -8.02
C ALA A 82 -16.98 9.96 -7.44
N THR A 83 -17.24 9.62 -6.17
CA THR A 83 -18.54 9.92 -5.55
C THR A 83 -18.77 11.42 -5.37
N TYR A 84 -17.70 12.21 -5.24
CA TYR A 84 -17.80 13.67 -5.21
C TYR A 84 -18.26 14.27 -6.54
N ALA A 85 -18.12 13.51 -7.64
CA ALA A 85 -18.65 13.85 -8.96
C ALA A 85 -20.03 13.20 -9.24
N GLY A 86 -20.69 12.64 -8.23
CA GLY A 86 -22.02 12.04 -8.34
C GLY A 86 -22.06 10.59 -8.80
N ILE A 87 -20.90 9.91 -8.93
CA ILE A 87 -20.88 8.48 -9.25
C ILE A 87 -21.21 7.66 -8.01
N VAL A 88 -22.21 6.76 -8.11
CA VAL A 88 -22.57 5.85 -7.02
C VAL A 88 -21.43 4.86 -6.77
N LEU A 89 -21.03 4.68 -5.51
CA LEU A 89 -19.99 3.74 -5.14
C LEU A 89 -20.50 2.30 -5.28
N ASP A 90 -19.84 1.50 -6.11
CA ASP A 90 -20.11 0.07 -6.25
C ASP A 90 -19.75 -0.67 -4.95
N GLU A 91 -20.58 -1.62 -4.52
CA GLU A 91 -20.36 -2.43 -3.31
C GLU A 91 -18.99 -3.14 -3.30
N TYR A 92 -18.46 -3.40 -4.48
CA TYR A 92 -17.13 -3.97 -4.67
C TYR A 92 -16.02 -3.14 -4.03
N PHE A 93 -16.22 -1.81 -3.93
CA PHE A 93 -15.30 -0.84 -3.34
C PHE A 93 -15.68 -0.39 -1.93
N TYR A 94 -16.73 -0.97 -1.32
CA TYR A 94 -17.03 -0.70 0.08
C TYR A 94 -15.87 -1.11 0.98
N THR A 95 -15.71 -0.37 2.09
CA THR A 95 -14.68 -0.65 3.09
C THR A 95 -14.64 -2.11 3.50
N ALA A 96 -15.80 -2.68 3.83
CA ALA A 96 -15.92 -4.07 4.24
C ALA A 96 -15.47 -5.05 3.14
N SER A 97 -15.85 -4.81 1.88
CA SER A 97 -15.49 -5.65 0.74
C SER A 97 -13.98 -5.67 0.49
N VAL A 98 -13.35 -4.48 0.47
CA VAL A 98 -11.90 -4.34 0.25
C VAL A 98 -11.11 -4.90 1.42
N SER A 99 -11.50 -4.58 2.66
CA SER A 99 -10.85 -5.12 3.86
C SER A 99 -10.96 -6.64 3.92
N LYS A 100 -12.11 -7.22 3.57
CA LYS A 100 -12.29 -8.68 3.52
C LYS A 100 -11.32 -9.33 2.53
N ARG A 101 -11.16 -8.79 1.32
CA ARG A 101 -10.21 -9.32 0.32
C ARG A 101 -8.76 -9.20 0.80
N GLY A 102 -8.38 -8.01 1.29
CA GLY A 102 -7.03 -7.78 1.81
C GLY A 102 -6.68 -8.71 2.98
N HIS A 103 -7.58 -8.88 3.95
CA HIS A 103 -7.36 -9.79 5.06
C HIS A 103 -7.33 -11.26 4.62
N ALA A 104 -8.16 -11.69 3.66
CA ALA A 104 -8.11 -13.05 3.15
C ALA A 104 -6.76 -13.38 2.51
N TRP A 105 -6.16 -12.43 1.78
CA TRP A 105 -4.82 -12.59 1.21
C TRP A 105 -3.72 -12.59 2.28
N LEU A 106 -3.82 -11.71 3.27
CA LEU A 106 -2.77 -11.57 4.28
C LEU A 106 -2.84 -12.64 5.38
N SER A 107 -4.02 -13.21 5.66
CA SER A 107 -4.17 -14.28 6.64
C SER A 107 -3.48 -15.56 6.19
N SER A 108 -3.51 -15.89 4.90
CA SER A 108 -2.75 -17.01 4.32
C SER A 108 -1.24 -16.81 4.39
N ASN A 109 -0.76 -15.58 4.63
CA ASN A 109 0.65 -15.23 4.72
C ASN A 109 1.21 -15.21 6.16
N GLY A 110 0.44 -15.66 7.16
CA GLY A 110 0.94 -16.03 8.49
C GLY A 110 1.33 -14.88 9.44
N ARG A 111 1.02 -13.62 9.12
CA ARG A 111 1.49 -12.45 9.88
C ARG A 111 0.65 -12.09 11.12
N GLY A 112 -0.48 -12.75 11.35
CA GLY A 112 -1.40 -12.41 12.44
C GLY A 112 -2.17 -11.11 12.19
N GLN A 113 -3.31 -10.92 12.86
CA GLN A 113 -4.25 -9.84 12.55
C GLN A 113 -3.64 -8.44 12.72
N VAL A 114 -2.95 -8.19 13.84
CA VAL A 114 -2.35 -6.88 14.15
C VAL A 114 -1.31 -6.46 13.11
N ALA A 115 -0.43 -7.37 12.69
CA ALA A 115 0.58 -7.03 11.68
C ALA A 115 -0.03 -6.83 10.29
N ASN A 116 -1.12 -7.55 9.98
CA ASN A 116 -1.87 -7.36 8.74
C ASN A 116 -2.52 -5.97 8.70
N ASP A 117 -3.13 -5.53 9.80
CA ASP A 117 -3.74 -4.21 9.92
C ASP A 117 -2.68 -3.11 9.78
N GLN A 118 -1.53 -3.26 10.46
CA GLN A 118 -0.44 -2.29 10.37
C GLN A 118 0.18 -2.22 8.97
N TYR A 119 0.30 -3.37 8.30
CA TYR A 119 0.76 -3.42 6.92
C TYR A 119 -0.22 -2.74 5.96
N LEU A 120 -1.53 -3.03 6.07
CA LEU A 120 -2.57 -2.39 5.26
C LEU A 120 -2.61 -0.87 5.48
N GLN A 121 -2.48 -0.40 6.71
CA GLN A 121 -2.38 1.04 7.02
C GLN A 121 -1.13 1.67 6.37
N THR A 122 0.00 0.98 6.43
CA THR A 122 1.26 1.46 5.81
C THR A 122 1.11 1.59 4.30
N VAL A 123 0.55 0.56 3.65
CA VAL A 123 0.23 0.56 2.21
C VAL A 123 -0.71 1.72 1.87
N ASP A 124 -1.76 1.93 2.67
CA ASP A 124 -2.72 2.99 2.43
C ASP A 124 -2.08 4.39 2.53
N GLN A 125 -1.20 4.63 3.52
CA GLN A 125 -0.44 5.87 3.63
C GLN A 125 0.49 6.12 2.43
N MET A 126 1.18 5.07 1.96
CA MET A 126 2.00 5.16 0.75
C MET A 126 1.13 5.44 -0.48
N MET A 127 -0.06 4.83 -0.55
CA MET A 127 -0.99 4.97 -1.66
C MET A 127 -1.53 6.40 -1.77
N VAL A 128 -1.88 7.05 -0.65
CA VAL A 128 -2.29 8.46 -0.62
C VAL A 128 -1.26 9.33 -1.35
N ARG A 129 0.02 9.20 -0.94
CA ARG A 129 1.12 10.00 -1.50
C ARG A 129 1.35 9.67 -2.96
N ALA A 130 1.29 8.39 -3.33
CA ALA A 130 1.46 7.96 -4.70
C ALA A 130 0.38 8.52 -5.63
N LEU A 131 -0.90 8.47 -5.23
CA LEU A 131 -2.00 8.99 -6.04
C LEU A 131 -1.94 10.51 -6.25
N VAL A 132 -1.54 11.27 -5.22
CA VAL A 132 -1.31 12.73 -5.36
C VAL A 132 -0.23 13.00 -6.40
N ILE A 133 0.96 12.41 -6.22
CA ILE A 133 2.09 12.61 -7.14
C ILE A 133 1.74 12.20 -8.57
N GLN A 134 1.04 11.08 -8.76
CA GLN A 134 0.68 10.63 -10.10
C GLN A 134 -0.37 11.54 -10.74
N ARG A 135 -1.32 12.09 -9.97
CA ARG A 135 -2.27 13.07 -10.51
C ARG A 135 -1.57 14.36 -10.92
N ASP A 136 -0.64 14.86 -10.10
CA ASP A 136 0.08 16.11 -10.40
C ASP A 136 0.87 15.99 -11.71
N LYS A 137 1.57 14.86 -11.91
CA LYS A 137 2.27 14.57 -13.17
C LYS A 137 1.35 14.57 -14.39
N MET A 138 0.14 14.03 -14.26
CA MET A 138 -0.82 13.98 -15.37
C MET A 138 -1.34 15.37 -15.76
N ILE A 139 -1.33 16.33 -14.83
CA ILE A 139 -1.69 17.73 -15.10
C ILE A 139 -0.52 18.44 -15.79
N GLU A 140 0.72 18.17 -15.36
CA GLU A 140 1.92 18.76 -15.98
C GLU A 140 2.17 18.25 -17.40
N ASP A 141 1.75 17.02 -17.71
CA ASP A 141 1.89 16.38 -19.03
C ASP A 141 0.76 16.75 -20.01
N GLU A 142 -0.18 17.64 -19.63
CA GLU A 142 -1.27 18.12 -20.50
C GLU A 142 -0.76 19.29 -21.39
N PRO A 143 -0.80 19.17 -22.73
CA PRO A 143 -0.17 20.14 -23.66
C PRO A 143 -0.90 21.48 -23.81
#